data_AF-A0A0F9JV10-F1
#
_entry.id   AF-A0A0F9JV10-F1
#
_cell.length_a   1.000
_cell.length_b   1.000
_cell.length_c   1.000
_cell.angle_alpha   90.00
_cell.angle_beta   90.00
_cell.angle_gamma   90.00
#
_symmetry.space_group_name_H-M   'P 1'
#
loop_
_entity.id
_entity.type
_entity.pdbx_description
1 polymer ?
#
loop_
_entity_poly.entity_id
_entity_poly.type
_entity_poly.pdbx_seq_one_letter_code
_entity_poly.pdbx_strand_id
1 'polypeptide(L)'
;MRTKNKIKLIIISLGIIFAISTNSKSNFIDQLNKNNSLEKPNELNLKKPKNSGFWPLNFIHVDGNIIGNWSDTAALDWCSGNGTWGNPYVIENVTIDAGGTGNGILIENSNDYFIIRNSTVYNSGSGGEDAGIKLQSVSNGKLINNNFSNNNNFGIYLDNSSNNKVSGNNANDNKHGIYLSGYLGNCVNNTISGNNANNNTYYGIYLYESVNNTLSGNNATNNRYGIDLRDSDNNMVSG
;
A
#
# COMPACT_ATOMS: atom_id res chain seq x y z
N MET A 1 -86.71 -2.82 29.14
CA MET A 1 -85.50 -2.50 29.93
C MET A 1 -84.44 -3.57 29.73
N ARG A 2 -83.47 -3.34 28.83
CA ARG A 2 -82.06 -3.79 28.88
C ARG A 2 -81.42 -3.45 27.53
N THR A 3 -80.51 -2.50 27.59
CA THR A 3 -79.67 -1.97 26.51
C THR A 3 -78.71 -3.05 25.98
N LYS A 4 -78.66 -3.22 24.66
CA LYS A 4 -77.60 -3.98 23.96
C LYS A 4 -76.55 -2.98 23.46
N ASN A 5 -75.39 -2.95 24.11
CA ASN A 5 -74.22 -2.23 23.62
C ASN A 5 -73.56 -3.06 22.50
N LYS A 6 -73.64 -2.55 21.26
CA LYS A 6 -72.73 -2.94 20.18
C LYS A 6 -71.62 -1.90 20.11
N ILE A 7 -70.39 -2.32 20.36
CA ILE A 7 -69.17 -1.52 20.24
C ILE A 7 -68.98 -1.16 18.77
N LYS A 8 -69.02 0.13 18.45
CA LYS A 8 -68.56 0.68 17.17
C LYS A 8 -67.10 1.12 17.34
N LEU A 9 -66.24 0.55 16.51
CA LEU A 9 -64.84 0.95 16.33
C LEU A 9 -64.83 2.34 15.66
N ILE A 10 -64.28 3.35 16.32
CA ILE A 10 -64.04 4.69 15.72
C ILE A 10 -62.53 4.80 15.49
N ILE A 11 -62.14 4.92 14.22
CA ILE A 11 -60.78 5.27 13.80
C ILE A 11 -60.65 6.79 13.96
N ILE A 12 -59.76 7.24 14.85
CA ILE A 12 -59.36 8.65 14.95
C ILE A 12 -57.92 8.74 14.43
N SER A 13 -57.76 9.25 13.21
CA SER A 13 -56.47 9.71 12.69
C SER A 13 -56.13 11.05 13.33
N LEU A 14 -55.20 11.07 14.27
CA LEU A 14 -54.64 12.29 14.84
C LEU A 14 -53.40 12.69 14.05
N GLY A 15 -53.55 13.75 13.24
CA GLY A 15 -52.42 14.51 12.74
C GLY A 15 -51.77 15.28 13.87
N ILE A 16 -50.45 15.13 14.02
CA ILE A 16 -49.62 16.05 14.78
C ILE A 16 -48.46 16.44 13.88
N ILE A 17 -48.54 17.68 13.39
CA ILE A 17 -47.43 18.43 12.81
C ILE A 17 -46.45 18.71 13.96
N PHE A 18 -45.28 18.07 13.95
CA PHE A 18 -44.17 18.53 14.76
C PHE A 18 -43.27 19.41 13.89
N ALA A 19 -43.39 20.72 14.10
CA ALA A 19 -42.35 21.66 13.73
C ALA A 19 -41.09 21.29 14.53
N ILE A 20 -40.15 20.60 13.89
CA ILE A 20 -38.84 20.38 14.48
C ILE A 20 -38.13 21.74 14.41
N SER A 21 -38.05 22.40 15.56
CA SER A 21 -37.19 23.56 15.78
C SER A 21 -35.80 23.28 15.22
N THR A 22 -35.25 24.25 14.49
CA THR A 22 -33.96 24.20 13.78
C THR A 22 -32.73 23.92 14.66
N ASN A 23 -32.88 23.65 15.96
CA ASN A 23 -31.82 23.36 16.92
C ASN A 23 -31.46 21.86 17.05
N SER A 24 -32.23 20.92 16.51
CA SER A 24 -31.86 19.49 16.53
C SER A 24 -31.17 19.02 15.24
N LYS A 25 -31.43 19.69 14.10
CA LYS A 25 -30.70 19.44 12.84
C LYS A 25 -29.26 19.93 12.92
N SER A 26 -28.99 21.05 13.61
CA SER A 26 -27.61 21.52 13.82
C SER A 26 -26.82 20.51 14.64
N ASN A 27 -27.36 20.00 15.74
CA ASN A 27 -26.68 19.01 16.59
C ASN A 27 -26.39 17.68 15.89
N PHE A 28 -27.26 17.24 14.96
CA PHE A 28 -27.04 16.00 14.21
C PHE A 28 -26.04 16.18 13.06
N ILE A 29 -26.07 17.31 12.36
CA ILE A 29 -25.07 17.65 11.34
C ILE A 29 -23.71 17.94 11.98
N ASP A 30 -23.67 18.56 13.15
CA ASP A 30 -22.44 18.78 13.93
C ASP A 30 -21.87 17.47 14.46
N GLN A 31 -22.70 16.48 14.81
CA GLN A 31 -22.24 15.13 15.16
C GLN A 31 -21.75 14.34 13.94
N LEU A 32 -22.41 14.47 12.78
CA LEU A 32 -21.93 13.88 11.52
C LEU A 32 -20.62 14.52 11.04
N ASN A 33 -20.46 15.83 11.21
CA ASN A 33 -19.23 16.54 10.88
C ASN A 33 -18.09 16.25 11.87
N LYS A 34 -18.39 15.98 13.14
CA LYS A 34 -17.42 15.44 14.12
C LYS A 34 -17.00 14.00 13.82
N ASN A 35 -17.89 13.18 13.22
CA ASN A 35 -17.61 11.78 12.90
C ASN A 35 -17.00 11.60 11.49
N ASN A 36 -17.06 12.61 10.63
CA ASN A 36 -16.46 12.63 9.30
C ASN A 36 -15.04 13.21 9.25
N SER A 37 -14.47 13.62 10.39
CA SER A 37 -13.02 13.65 10.52
C SER A 37 -12.54 12.21 10.74
N LEU A 38 -12.55 11.41 9.66
CA LEU A 38 -11.60 10.33 9.54
C LEU A 38 -10.24 10.98 9.73
N GLU A 39 -9.66 10.78 10.92
CA GLU A 39 -8.28 11.17 11.18
C GLU A 39 -7.46 10.61 10.03
N LYS A 40 -6.98 11.50 9.15
CA LYS A 40 -5.81 11.19 8.35
C LYS A 40 -4.80 10.65 9.37
N PRO A 41 -4.19 9.47 9.15
CA PRO A 41 -3.18 8.96 10.06
C PRO A 41 -2.23 10.11 10.37
N ASN A 42 -2.17 10.48 11.64
CA ASN A 42 -1.45 11.64 12.07
C ASN A 42 0.03 11.34 11.75
N GLU A 43 0.53 11.84 10.62
CA GLU A 43 1.93 11.67 10.20
C GLU A 43 2.92 12.18 11.28
N LEU A 44 2.40 12.92 12.27
CA LEU A 44 3.12 13.43 13.44
C LEU A 44 3.27 12.43 14.62
N ASN A 45 2.62 11.27 14.62
CA ASN A 45 2.74 10.27 15.68
C ASN A 45 3.45 8.98 15.26
N LEU A 46 4.19 9.04 14.15
CA LEU A 46 5.31 8.12 13.97
C LEU A 46 6.30 8.47 15.08
N LYS A 47 6.36 7.62 16.12
CA LYS A 47 7.44 7.64 17.11
C LYS A 47 8.72 7.93 16.35
N LYS A 48 9.42 9.00 16.73
CA LYS A 48 10.75 9.30 16.19
C LYS A 48 11.52 7.97 16.14
N PRO A 49 12.11 7.61 14.99
CA PRO A 49 12.87 6.36 14.88
C PRO A 49 13.79 6.23 16.08
N LYS A 50 13.87 5.03 16.65
CA LYS A 50 14.88 4.74 17.67
C LYS A 50 16.23 4.83 16.95
N ASN A 51 16.88 5.99 17.11
CA ASN A 51 18.12 6.42 16.44
C ASN A 51 17.98 6.66 14.93
N SER A 52 18.15 7.91 14.51
CA SER A 52 18.31 8.33 13.11
C SER A 52 19.67 7.88 12.57
N GLY A 53 19.86 6.57 12.45
CA GLY A 53 21.04 5.94 11.87
C GLY A 53 20.84 5.57 10.41
N PHE A 54 21.95 5.46 9.69
CA PHE A 54 22.02 4.82 8.38
C PHE A 54 22.63 3.43 8.56
N TRP A 55 21.98 2.39 8.03
CA TRP A 55 22.29 1.00 8.38
C TRP A 55 22.72 0.19 7.15
N PRO A 56 23.99 -0.23 7.04
CA PRO A 56 24.43 -1.14 5.99
C PRO A 56 23.98 -2.58 6.32
N LEU A 57 23.21 -3.19 5.43
CA LEU A 57 22.67 -4.54 5.54
C LEU A 57 22.94 -5.31 4.24
N ASN A 58 22.79 -6.63 4.26
CA ASN A 58 22.99 -7.46 3.07
C ASN A 58 21.66 -8.00 2.50
N PHE A 59 20.68 -8.23 3.37
CA PHE A 59 19.39 -8.81 3.00
C PHE A 59 18.37 -8.56 4.12
N ILE A 60 17.12 -8.31 3.76
CA ILE A 60 15.98 -8.36 4.68
C ILE A 60 14.99 -9.38 4.15
N HIS A 61 14.60 -10.33 5.00
CA HIS A 61 13.53 -11.28 4.72
C HIS A 61 12.46 -11.18 5.79
N VAL A 62 11.22 -11.01 5.34
CA VAL A 62 10.06 -11.16 6.20
C VAL A 62 9.05 -12.11 5.55
N ASP A 63 8.68 -13.19 6.25
CA ASP A 63 7.61 -14.10 5.86
C ASP A 63 6.50 -14.04 6.91
N GLY A 64 5.33 -13.55 6.50
CA GLY A 64 4.15 -13.42 7.36
C GLY A 64 3.57 -14.75 7.84
N ASN A 65 3.95 -15.89 7.23
CA ASN A 65 3.59 -17.21 7.73
C ASN A 65 4.43 -17.65 8.93
N ILE A 66 5.58 -17.01 9.19
CA ILE A 66 6.46 -17.32 10.30
C ILE A 66 6.04 -16.49 11.51
N ILE A 67 5.46 -17.16 12.52
CA ILE A 67 5.05 -16.53 13.77
C ILE A 67 6.22 -15.77 14.39
N GLY A 68 6.02 -14.48 14.64
CA GLY A 68 7.00 -13.62 15.30
C GLY A 68 8.04 -12.99 14.38
N ASN A 69 8.13 -13.38 13.10
CA ASN A 69 9.21 -12.91 12.23
C ASN A 69 9.20 -11.39 12.03
N TRP A 70 8.03 -10.80 11.77
CA TRP A 70 7.86 -9.35 11.74
C TRP A 70 8.23 -8.67 13.06
N SER A 71 7.81 -9.22 14.21
CA SER A 71 8.13 -8.64 15.52
C SER A 71 9.62 -8.74 15.85
N ASP A 72 10.28 -9.81 15.42
CA ASP A 72 11.73 -9.99 15.57
C ASP A 72 12.48 -8.99 14.69
N THR A 73 12.02 -8.76 13.45
CA THR A 73 12.54 -7.68 12.60
C THR A 73 12.35 -6.32 13.27
N ALA A 74 11.16 -6.03 13.80
CA ALA A 74 10.84 -4.77 14.47
C ALA A 74 11.57 -4.55 15.81
N ALA A 75 12.25 -5.56 16.33
CA ALA A 75 13.13 -5.44 17.49
C ALA A 75 14.54 -4.93 17.10
N LEU A 76 14.89 -4.93 15.81
CA LEU A 76 16.15 -4.39 15.30
C LEU A 76 16.09 -2.86 15.24
N ASP A 77 17.23 -2.19 15.45
CA ASP A 77 17.28 -0.73 15.60
C ASP A 77 16.76 0.05 14.38
N TRP A 78 16.84 -0.52 13.18
CA TRP A 78 16.40 0.08 11.93
C TRP A 78 14.94 -0.22 11.54
N CYS A 79 14.24 -0.97 12.40
CA CYS A 79 12.84 -1.29 12.22
C CYS A 79 12.03 -0.90 13.48
N SER A 80 10.77 -0.56 13.30
CA SER A 80 9.87 -0.25 14.43
C SER A 80 8.43 -0.59 14.08
N GLY A 81 7.49 -0.30 14.99
CA GLY A 81 6.07 -0.54 14.77
C GLY A 81 5.58 -1.90 15.25
N ASN A 82 4.30 -2.21 15.00
CA ASN A 82 3.69 -3.48 15.39
C ASN A 82 2.73 -4.06 14.34
N GLY A 83 2.82 -3.61 13.08
CA GLY A 83 2.03 -4.15 11.98
C GLY A 83 0.57 -3.72 11.92
N THR A 84 0.10 -2.94 12.89
CA THR A 84 -1.29 -2.44 12.88
C THR A 84 -1.43 -1.20 11.99
N TRP A 85 -2.64 -0.91 11.49
CA TRP A 85 -2.91 0.29 10.68
C TRP A 85 -2.46 1.60 11.35
N GLY A 86 -2.67 1.72 12.68
CA GLY A 86 -2.29 2.90 13.45
C GLY A 86 -0.82 2.93 13.88
N ASN A 87 -0.10 1.82 13.77
CA ASN A 87 1.31 1.70 14.11
C ASN A 87 1.99 0.64 13.21
N PRO A 88 2.10 0.92 11.90
CA PRO A 88 2.62 -0.04 10.93
C PRO A 88 4.07 -0.37 11.25
N TYR A 89 4.55 -1.52 10.78
CA TYR A 89 6.00 -1.76 10.76
C TYR A 89 6.69 -0.69 9.91
N VAL A 90 7.83 -0.18 10.35
CA VAL A 90 8.57 0.88 9.63
C VAL A 90 10.02 0.46 9.48
N ILE A 91 10.45 0.16 8.27
CA ILE A 91 11.85 -0.02 7.89
C ILE A 91 12.31 1.28 7.24
N GLU A 92 13.34 1.93 7.78
CA GLU A 92 13.80 3.21 7.24
C GLU A 92 15.30 3.45 7.34
N ASN A 93 15.83 4.24 6.40
CA ASN A 93 17.23 4.64 6.35
C ASN A 93 18.22 3.46 6.30
N VAL A 94 17.81 2.34 5.69
CA VAL A 94 18.71 1.20 5.45
C VAL A 94 19.38 1.32 4.09
N THR A 95 20.59 0.81 3.97
CA THR A 95 21.26 0.58 2.68
C THR A 95 21.66 -0.87 2.54
N ILE A 96 21.24 -1.47 1.44
CA ILE A 96 21.47 -2.87 1.14
C ILE A 96 22.26 -3.00 -0.15
N ASP A 97 23.41 -3.66 -0.05
CA ASP A 97 24.11 -4.25 -1.18
C ASP A 97 23.79 -5.74 -1.20
N ALA A 98 22.98 -6.16 -2.17
CA ALA A 98 22.54 -7.56 -2.26
C ALA A 98 23.62 -8.49 -2.87
N GLY A 99 24.83 -7.99 -3.13
CA GLY A 99 26.00 -8.82 -3.44
C GLY A 99 25.95 -9.52 -4.80
N GLY A 100 25.03 -9.14 -5.68
CA GLY A 100 24.81 -9.73 -7.00
C GLY A 100 24.01 -11.04 -6.96
N THR A 101 23.33 -11.35 -5.85
CA THR A 101 22.59 -12.60 -5.69
C THR A 101 21.24 -12.39 -5.01
N GLY A 102 20.18 -13.04 -5.48
CA GLY A 102 18.89 -13.05 -4.79
C GLY A 102 18.22 -11.66 -4.72
N ASN A 103 17.29 -11.52 -3.76
CA ASN A 103 16.61 -10.27 -3.47
C ASN A 103 17.39 -9.43 -2.45
N GLY A 104 17.28 -8.10 -2.52
CA GLY A 104 17.78 -7.24 -1.45
C GLY A 104 16.81 -7.15 -0.27
N ILE A 105 15.51 -6.98 -0.56
CA ILE A 105 14.42 -7.10 0.41
C ILE A 105 13.38 -8.08 -0.15
N LEU A 106 13.02 -9.10 0.61
CA LEU A 106 11.90 -9.99 0.34
C LEU A 106 10.88 -9.87 1.47
N ILE A 107 9.66 -9.45 1.15
CA ILE A 107 8.51 -9.58 2.05
C ILE A 107 7.52 -10.51 1.38
N GLU A 108 7.11 -11.57 2.06
CA GLU A 108 6.16 -12.55 1.55
C GLU A 108 5.05 -12.89 2.53
N ASN A 109 3.90 -13.29 1.99
CA ASN A 109 2.76 -13.84 2.73
C ASN A 109 2.26 -12.97 3.89
N SER A 110 2.33 -11.65 3.75
CA SER A 110 1.98 -10.72 4.83
C SER A 110 0.83 -9.80 4.46
N ASN A 111 -0.11 -9.64 5.39
CA ASN A 111 -1.17 -8.64 5.34
C ASN A 111 -1.00 -7.55 6.41
N ASP A 112 0.12 -7.57 7.14
CA ASP A 112 0.43 -6.55 8.13
C ASP A 112 0.71 -5.21 7.46
N TYR A 113 0.39 -4.12 8.14
CA TYR A 113 0.68 -2.79 7.63
C TYR A 113 2.17 -2.50 7.81
N PHE A 114 2.86 -2.15 6.72
CA PHE A 114 4.26 -1.74 6.79
C PHE A 114 4.57 -0.56 5.88
N ILE A 115 5.67 0.13 6.22
CA ILE A 115 6.24 1.25 5.49
C ILE A 115 7.73 0.98 5.32
N ILE A 116 8.21 1.04 4.08
CA ILE A 116 9.64 1.12 3.77
C ILE A 116 9.92 2.49 3.18
N ARG A 117 10.83 3.24 3.79
CA ARG A 117 11.13 4.60 3.32
C ARG A 117 12.58 5.02 3.47
N ASN A 118 13.01 5.95 2.63
CA ASN A 118 14.35 6.53 2.65
C ASN A 118 15.47 5.47 2.63
N SER A 119 15.22 4.32 2.02
CA SER A 119 16.16 3.21 1.96
C SER A 119 16.76 3.07 0.58
N THR A 120 17.99 2.57 0.48
CA THR A 120 18.69 2.30 -0.79
C THR A 120 18.96 0.81 -0.90
N VAL A 121 18.60 0.18 -2.02
CA VAL A 121 18.86 -1.24 -2.27
C VAL A 121 19.35 -1.42 -3.70
N TYR A 122 20.53 -1.98 -3.86
CA TYR A 122 21.19 -2.14 -5.14
C TYR A 122 21.92 -3.50 -5.23
N ASN A 123 22.37 -3.84 -6.44
CA ASN A 123 23.14 -5.04 -6.72
C ASN A 123 22.41 -6.35 -6.34
N SER A 124 21.10 -6.45 -6.58
CA SER A 124 20.37 -7.74 -6.49
C SER A 124 20.87 -8.75 -7.53
N GLY A 125 20.46 -10.01 -7.43
CA GLY A 125 20.76 -11.02 -8.42
C GLY A 125 20.08 -10.82 -9.77
N SER A 126 20.46 -11.67 -10.73
CA SER A 126 19.96 -11.70 -12.11
C SER A 126 18.97 -12.84 -12.36
N GLY A 127 18.62 -13.61 -11.32
CA GLY A 127 17.62 -14.67 -11.37
C GLY A 127 16.25 -14.13 -11.75
N GLY A 128 15.40 -14.99 -12.32
CA GLY A 128 14.12 -14.60 -12.92
C GLY A 128 13.13 -13.92 -11.98
N GLU A 129 13.36 -13.99 -10.66
CA GLU A 129 12.53 -13.36 -9.62
C GLU A 129 13.33 -12.41 -8.71
N ASP A 130 14.62 -12.21 -8.97
CA ASP A 130 15.49 -11.40 -8.13
C ASP A 130 15.19 -9.91 -8.29
N ALA A 131 15.08 -9.20 -7.18
CA ALA A 131 14.73 -7.78 -7.16
C ALA A 131 15.51 -7.01 -6.09
N GLY A 132 15.63 -5.70 -6.28
CA GLY A 132 15.96 -4.79 -5.18
C GLY A 132 14.96 -4.97 -4.04
N ILE A 133 13.67 -4.98 -4.37
CA ILE A 133 12.59 -5.42 -3.46
C ILE A 133 11.56 -6.29 -4.17
N LYS A 134 11.25 -7.45 -3.57
CA LYS A 134 10.13 -8.32 -3.96
C LYS A 134 9.07 -8.33 -2.85
N LEU A 135 7.83 -8.02 -3.23
CA LEU A 135 6.63 -8.25 -2.44
C LEU A 135 5.88 -9.43 -3.04
N GLN A 136 5.73 -10.53 -2.31
CA GLN A 136 5.10 -11.77 -2.81
C GLN A 136 3.90 -12.17 -1.96
N SER A 137 2.70 -12.17 -2.54
CA SER A 137 1.46 -12.44 -1.78
C SER A 137 1.29 -11.47 -0.60
N VAL A 138 1.57 -10.18 -0.83
CA VAL A 138 1.58 -9.13 0.20
C VAL A 138 0.46 -8.13 0.00
N SER A 139 -0.09 -7.63 1.11
CA SER A 139 -0.96 -6.47 1.12
C SER A 139 -0.60 -5.44 2.19
N ASN A 140 -1.17 -4.23 2.08
CA ASN A 140 -1.03 -3.13 3.05
C ASN A 140 0.38 -2.53 3.20
N GLY A 141 1.26 -2.79 2.25
CA GLY A 141 2.61 -2.22 2.18
C GLY A 141 2.66 -0.82 1.57
N LYS A 142 3.59 0.00 2.07
CA LYS A 142 3.93 1.30 1.48
C LYS A 142 5.42 1.41 1.21
N LEU A 143 5.82 1.59 -0.05
CA LEU A 143 7.18 1.90 -0.46
C LEU A 143 7.26 3.38 -0.81
N ILE A 144 7.98 4.18 -0.01
CA ILE A 144 7.98 5.64 -0.11
C ILE A 144 9.40 6.20 -0.18
N ASN A 145 9.74 6.96 -1.23
CA ASN A 145 11.02 7.69 -1.33
C ASN A 145 12.26 6.79 -1.14
N ASN A 146 12.24 5.58 -1.69
CA ASN A 146 13.39 4.68 -1.69
C ASN A 146 14.15 4.75 -3.02
N ASN A 147 15.37 4.24 -3.02
CA ASN A 147 16.17 4.02 -4.20
C ASN A 147 16.41 2.51 -4.42
N PHE A 148 15.70 1.92 -5.37
CA PHE A 148 15.81 0.54 -5.84
C PHE A 148 16.47 0.47 -7.23
N SER A 149 17.51 1.28 -7.46
CA SER A 149 18.22 1.37 -8.75
C SER A 149 19.47 0.48 -8.79
N ASN A 150 19.97 0.20 -9.99
CA ASN A 150 21.19 -0.61 -10.21
C ASN A 150 21.09 -2.04 -9.66
N ASN A 151 19.95 -2.69 -9.90
CA ASN A 151 19.71 -4.10 -9.62
C ASN A 151 19.75 -4.90 -10.92
N ASN A 152 20.28 -6.14 -10.87
CA ASN A 152 20.55 -6.90 -12.09
C ASN A 152 19.29 -7.45 -12.78
N ASN A 153 18.14 -7.43 -12.10
CA ASN A 153 16.85 -7.77 -12.71
C ASN A 153 15.76 -6.74 -12.40
N PHE A 154 14.95 -6.91 -11.35
CA PHE A 154 13.89 -5.95 -11.02
C PHE A 154 14.37 -4.89 -10.01
N GLY A 155 13.93 -3.64 -10.17
CA GLY A 155 14.03 -2.66 -9.10
C GLY A 155 13.00 -2.96 -8.01
N ILE A 156 11.72 -2.90 -8.39
CA ILE A 156 10.56 -3.20 -7.53
C ILE A 156 9.72 -4.27 -8.21
N TYR A 157 9.45 -5.38 -7.52
CA TYR A 157 8.61 -6.46 -8.01
C TYR A 157 7.44 -6.74 -7.04
N LEU A 158 6.20 -6.58 -7.53
CA LEU A 158 4.97 -6.97 -6.85
C LEU A 158 4.42 -8.23 -7.53
N ASP A 159 4.56 -9.36 -6.86
CA ASP A 159 4.12 -10.68 -7.30
C ASP A 159 2.88 -11.09 -6.49
N ASN A 160 1.74 -11.27 -7.16
CA ASN A 160 0.46 -11.63 -6.55
C ASN A 160 0.10 -10.77 -5.33
N SER A 161 0.44 -9.48 -5.39
CA SER A 161 0.36 -8.55 -4.25
C SER A 161 -0.69 -7.48 -4.49
N SER A 162 -1.44 -7.11 -3.45
CA SER A 162 -2.64 -6.28 -3.59
C SER A 162 -2.73 -5.18 -2.55
N ASN A 163 -3.39 -4.06 -2.88
CA ASN A 163 -3.60 -2.93 -1.97
C ASN A 163 -2.30 -2.31 -1.41
N ASN A 164 -1.22 -2.30 -2.20
CA ASN A 164 0.04 -1.66 -1.85
C ASN A 164 0.18 -0.27 -2.47
N LYS A 165 0.97 0.60 -1.83
CA LYS A 165 1.33 1.92 -2.37
C LYS A 165 2.81 2.00 -2.66
N VAL A 166 3.18 2.31 -3.90
CA VAL A 166 4.55 2.55 -4.35
C VAL A 166 4.63 3.99 -4.83
N SER A 167 5.24 4.88 -4.04
CA SER A 167 5.26 6.30 -4.33
C SER A 167 6.60 7.01 -4.13
N GLY A 168 6.99 7.86 -5.08
CA GLY A 168 8.21 8.68 -4.94
C GLY A 168 9.52 7.89 -5.00
N ASN A 169 9.49 6.63 -5.45
CA ASN A 169 10.69 5.78 -5.49
C ASN A 169 11.49 5.98 -6.78
N ASN A 170 12.78 5.66 -6.71
CA ASN A 170 13.69 5.59 -7.84
C ASN A 170 14.00 4.13 -8.17
N ALA A 171 13.59 3.65 -9.34
CA ALA A 171 13.81 2.30 -9.85
C ALA A 171 14.47 2.37 -11.23
N ASN A 172 15.58 3.09 -11.32
CA ASN A 172 16.32 3.31 -12.56
C ASN A 172 17.40 2.25 -12.78
N ASP A 173 17.88 2.16 -14.01
CA ASP A 173 19.10 1.41 -14.35
C ASP A 173 19.03 -0.07 -13.92
N ASN A 174 17.84 -0.67 -14.01
CA ASN A 174 17.61 -2.10 -13.81
C ASN A 174 17.31 -2.79 -15.15
N LYS A 175 17.09 -4.10 -15.14
CA LYS A 175 16.50 -4.77 -16.33
C LYS A 175 15.03 -4.35 -16.50
N HIS A 176 14.32 -4.28 -15.38
CA HIS A 176 12.92 -3.86 -15.26
C HIS A 176 12.78 -2.93 -14.05
N GLY A 177 12.15 -1.77 -14.21
CA GLY A 177 12.01 -0.79 -13.14
C GLY A 177 11.01 -1.23 -12.07
N ILE A 178 9.72 -1.05 -12.36
CA ILE A 178 8.60 -1.47 -11.49
C ILE A 178 7.79 -2.53 -12.23
N TYR A 179 7.64 -3.70 -11.64
CA TYR A 179 6.95 -4.83 -12.26
C TYR A 179 5.83 -5.31 -11.34
N LEU A 180 4.63 -5.44 -11.89
CA LEU A 180 3.46 -6.02 -11.24
C LEU A 180 3.05 -7.27 -12.02
N SER A 181 2.97 -8.40 -11.35
CA SER A 181 2.53 -9.68 -11.91
C SER A 181 1.43 -10.27 -11.04
N GLY A 182 0.27 -10.56 -11.62
CA GLY A 182 -0.84 -11.19 -10.90
C GLY A 182 -1.25 -12.48 -11.59
N TYR A 183 -0.75 -13.63 -11.18
CA TYR A 183 -1.25 -14.88 -11.72
C TYR A 183 -2.77 -14.96 -11.49
N LEU A 184 -3.54 -15.17 -12.55
CA LEU A 184 -5.01 -15.17 -12.52
C LEU A 184 -5.63 -13.85 -12.02
N GLY A 185 -4.98 -12.71 -12.23
CA GLY A 185 -5.54 -11.41 -11.88
C GLY A 185 -5.38 -11.02 -10.41
N ASN A 186 -4.48 -11.66 -9.65
CA ASN A 186 -4.36 -11.46 -8.18
C ASN A 186 -3.45 -10.28 -7.76
N CYS A 187 -2.92 -9.51 -8.71
CA CYS A 187 -2.19 -8.27 -8.42
C CYS A 187 -3.13 -7.07 -8.59
N VAL A 188 -3.84 -6.73 -7.52
CA VAL A 188 -4.98 -5.79 -7.59
C VAL A 188 -4.91 -4.58 -6.68
N ASN A 189 -5.54 -3.48 -7.10
CA ASN A 189 -5.74 -2.28 -6.30
C ASN A 189 -4.44 -1.65 -5.78
N ASN A 190 -3.32 -1.81 -6.49
CA ASN A 190 -2.08 -1.13 -6.14
C ASN A 190 -2.06 0.30 -6.68
N THR A 191 -1.44 1.21 -5.93
CA THR A 191 -1.23 2.60 -6.35
C THR A 191 0.24 2.85 -6.61
N ILE A 192 0.60 3.13 -7.86
CA ILE A 192 1.95 3.41 -8.32
C ILE A 192 2.01 4.89 -8.74
N SER A 193 2.60 5.76 -7.93
CA SER A 193 2.50 7.22 -8.14
C SER A 193 3.79 7.99 -7.96
N GLY A 194 4.14 8.88 -8.89
CA GLY A 194 5.28 9.78 -8.70
C GLY A 194 6.64 9.08 -8.67
N ASN A 195 6.78 7.89 -9.28
CA ASN A 195 8.04 7.16 -9.29
C ASN A 195 8.88 7.51 -10.53
N ASN A 196 10.20 7.38 -10.40
CA ASN A 196 11.14 7.39 -11.52
C ASN A 196 11.54 5.95 -11.85
N ALA A 197 11.34 5.52 -13.08
CA ALA A 197 11.72 4.21 -13.60
C ALA A 197 12.37 4.37 -14.98
N ASN A 198 13.49 5.09 -15.00
CA ASN A 198 14.20 5.49 -16.21
C ASN A 198 15.38 4.57 -16.52
N ASN A 199 15.80 4.54 -17.79
CA ASN A 199 17.01 3.83 -18.24
C ASN A 199 17.01 2.33 -17.92
N ASN A 200 15.85 1.70 -17.78
CA ASN A 200 15.77 0.25 -17.61
C ASN A 200 15.89 -0.45 -18.97
N THR A 201 16.57 -1.60 -18.98
CA THR A 201 16.86 -2.33 -20.23
C THR A 201 15.60 -2.67 -21.03
N TYR A 202 14.50 -3.02 -20.34
CA TYR A 202 13.24 -3.40 -20.98
C TYR A 202 12.07 -2.48 -20.60
N TYR A 203 11.48 -2.67 -19.43
CA TYR A 203 10.27 -1.97 -19.02
C TYR A 203 10.59 -0.97 -17.92
N GLY A 204 10.10 0.26 -18.04
CA GLY A 204 10.08 1.21 -16.93
C GLY A 204 9.05 0.77 -15.88
N ILE A 205 7.78 0.72 -16.27
CA ILE A 205 6.69 0.18 -15.47
C ILE A 205 5.94 -0.86 -16.29
N TYR A 206 5.77 -2.07 -15.76
CA TYR A 206 5.06 -3.14 -16.44
C TYR A 206 4.03 -3.80 -15.54
N LEU A 207 2.83 -3.98 -16.07
CA LEU A 207 1.73 -4.71 -15.45
C LEU A 207 1.42 -5.93 -16.32
N TYR A 208 1.43 -7.11 -15.72
CA TYR A 208 1.07 -8.38 -16.34
C TYR A 208 -0.02 -9.06 -15.54
N GLU A 209 -1.11 -9.45 -16.20
CA GLU A 209 -2.27 -10.08 -15.54
C GLU A 209 -2.71 -9.31 -14.27
N SER A 210 -2.69 -7.98 -14.32
CA SER A 210 -2.92 -7.12 -13.15
C SER A 210 -4.21 -6.31 -13.32
N VAL A 211 -5.00 -6.17 -12.26
CA VAL A 211 -6.36 -5.64 -12.35
C VAL A 211 -6.59 -4.47 -11.38
N ASN A 212 -7.34 -3.44 -11.78
CA ASN A 212 -7.75 -2.32 -10.92
C ASN A 212 -6.58 -1.52 -10.28
N ASN A 213 -5.43 -1.42 -10.93
CA ASN A 213 -4.30 -0.63 -10.41
C ASN A 213 -4.37 0.82 -10.90
N THR A 214 -3.82 1.75 -10.12
CA THR A 214 -3.73 3.17 -10.47
C THR A 214 -2.28 3.58 -10.65
N LEU A 215 -1.95 4.08 -11.84
CA LEU A 215 -0.66 4.67 -12.19
C LEU A 215 -0.85 6.18 -12.40
N SER A 216 -0.14 7.01 -11.65
CA SER A 216 -0.26 8.48 -11.75
C SER A 216 1.08 9.21 -11.64
N GLY A 217 1.36 10.14 -12.55
CA GLY A 217 2.53 11.02 -12.47
C GLY A 217 3.88 10.30 -12.40
N ASN A 218 4.01 9.12 -13.02
CA ASN A 218 5.27 8.40 -13.07
C ASN A 218 6.12 8.82 -14.27
N ASN A 219 7.43 8.84 -14.09
CA ASN A 219 8.40 9.10 -15.14
C ASN A 219 9.11 7.80 -15.54
N ALA A 220 8.95 7.36 -16.80
CA ALA A 220 9.50 6.11 -17.31
C ALA A 220 10.18 6.31 -18.68
N THR A 221 11.20 7.15 -18.71
CA THR A 221 11.92 7.55 -19.93
C THR A 221 13.14 6.66 -20.20
N ASN A 222 13.58 6.60 -21.47
CA ASN A 222 14.75 5.83 -21.92
C ASN A 222 14.68 4.32 -21.60
N ASN A 223 13.48 3.75 -21.61
CA ASN A 223 13.26 2.31 -21.53
C ASN A 223 12.89 1.79 -22.93
N ARG A 224 13.05 0.49 -23.19
CA ARG A 224 12.49 -0.13 -24.42
C ARG A 224 10.98 0.07 -24.49
N TYR A 225 10.32 -0.03 -23.34
CA TYR A 225 8.91 0.29 -23.15
C TYR A 225 8.77 1.11 -21.85
N GLY A 226 8.21 2.32 -21.94
CA GLY A 226 8.05 3.19 -20.77
C GLY A 226 7.06 2.62 -19.76
N ILE A 227 5.78 2.58 -20.15
CA ILE A 227 4.69 1.96 -19.37
C ILE A 227 3.98 0.97 -20.31
N ASP A 228 3.93 -0.31 -19.95
CA ASP A 228 3.25 -1.36 -20.72
C ASP A 228 2.31 -2.18 -19.82
N LEU A 229 1.12 -2.47 -20.32
CA LEU A 229 0.07 -3.21 -19.63
C LEU A 229 -0.34 -4.38 -20.53
N ARG A 230 -0.05 -5.61 -20.10
CA ARG A 230 -0.34 -6.83 -20.85
C ARG A 230 -1.30 -7.74 -20.08
N ASP A 231 -2.30 -8.25 -20.78
CA ASP A 231 -3.34 -9.14 -20.22
C ASP A 231 -3.95 -8.58 -18.93
N SER A 232 -4.06 -7.25 -18.84
CA SER A 232 -4.35 -6.51 -17.62
C SER A 232 -5.61 -5.65 -17.80
N ASP A 233 -6.52 -5.69 -16.82
CA ASP A 233 -7.86 -5.12 -16.95
C ASP A 233 -8.13 -3.97 -15.95
N ASN A 234 -8.99 -3.03 -16.33
CA ASN A 234 -9.50 -1.96 -15.46
C ASN A 234 -8.43 -1.12 -14.74
N ASN A 235 -7.26 -0.96 -15.33
CA ASN A 235 -6.20 -0.12 -14.78
C ASN A 235 -6.37 1.34 -15.22
N MET A 236 -6.08 2.28 -14.33
CA MET A 236 -6.10 3.70 -14.62
C MET A 236 -4.68 4.22 -14.77
N VAL A 237 -4.36 4.81 -15.92
CA VAL A 237 -3.07 5.47 -16.19
C VAL A 237 -3.32 6.96 -16.41
N SER A 238 -2.66 7.80 -15.62
CA SER A 238 -2.80 9.26 -15.65
C SER A 238 -1.44 9.95 -15.51
N GLY A 239 -1.33 11.13 -16.12
CA GLY A 239 -0.14 11.98 -16.09
C GLY A 239 -0.08 12.89 -14.88
#